data_AF-A0A2I0CRT6-F1
#
_entry.id   AF-A0A2I0CRT6-F1
#
_cell.length_a   1.000
_cell.length_b   1.000
_cell.length_c   1.000
_cell.angle_alpha   90.00
_cell.angle_beta   90.00
_cell.angle_gamma   90.00
#
_symmetry.space_group_name_H-M   'P 1'
#
loop_
_entity.id
_entity.type
_entity.pdbx_description
1 polymer ?
#
loop_
_entity_poly.entity_id
_entity_poly.type
_entity_poly.pdbx_seq_one_letter_code
_entity_poly.pdbx_strand_id
1 'polypeptide(L)'
;MQQVVTQQAVDAAADAIIAAGSKPTFRLIQQRVGGSFTTLKPMLADWEARREKGEEAAVEVPDALLARGADLVRSIYAEVAQQARVESEAVRKDAEARVSAMKTELAEATEEIARLEAQDAARAEELAALRETNRALELKAGRLEERAEHATRMEVELREARAALAKAEQQVIDLQGQLATAGDVQRQLASLEERLAAAGVAPKGVKKGRGD
;
A
#
# COMPACT_ATOMS: atom_id res chain seq x y z
N MET A 1 52.21 72.51 24.80
CA MET A 1 53.01 71.50 25.53
C MET A 1 53.86 70.77 24.50
N GLN A 2 55.19 70.87 24.53
CA GLN A 2 56.04 70.08 23.62
C GLN A 2 55.95 68.60 24.05
N GLN A 3 55.41 67.75 23.18
CA GLN A 3 55.42 66.30 23.41
C GLN A 3 56.87 65.81 23.38
N VAL A 4 57.32 65.24 24.49
CA VAL A 4 58.62 64.56 24.56
C VAL A 4 58.43 63.17 23.96
N VAL A 5 59.10 62.92 22.83
CA VAL A 5 59.11 61.61 22.17
C VAL A 5 60.12 60.70 22.88
N THR A 6 59.72 59.47 23.20
CA THR A 6 60.55 58.47 23.88
C THR A 6 60.99 57.35 22.95
N GLN A 7 62.12 56.70 23.27
CA GLN A 7 62.66 55.58 22.48
C GLN A 7 61.65 54.44 22.40
N GLN A 8 60.98 54.14 23.51
CA GLN A 8 59.97 53.08 23.59
C GLN A 8 58.79 53.31 22.64
N ALA A 9 58.36 54.57 22.45
CA ALA A 9 57.28 54.89 21.54
C ALA A 9 57.71 54.72 20.06
N VAL A 10 58.97 55.03 19.75
CA VAL A 10 59.57 54.80 18.42
C VAL A 10 59.68 53.30 18.12
N ASP A 11 60.15 52.51 19.09
CA ASP A 11 60.28 51.05 18.97
C ASP A 11 58.93 50.39 18.71
N ALA A 12 57.93 50.69 19.55
CA ALA A 12 56.59 50.13 19.42
C ALA A 12 55.93 50.53 18.08
N ALA A 13 56.17 51.76 17.62
CA ALA A 13 55.68 52.20 16.32
C ALA A 13 56.37 51.47 15.17
N ALA A 14 57.69 51.26 15.24
CA ALA A 14 58.47 50.54 14.23
C ALA A 14 58.05 49.06 14.15
N ASP A 15 57.93 48.38 15.29
CA ASP A 15 57.47 46.99 15.37
C ASP A 15 56.05 46.83 14.79
N ALA A 16 55.15 47.78 15.07
CA ALA A 16 53.80 47.78 14.51
C ALA A 16 53.77 48.06 12.99
N ILE A 17 54.76 48.78 12.42
CA ILE A 17 54.87 48.96 10.97
C ILE A 17 55.34 47.66 10.30
N ILE A 18 56.32 46.97 10.91
CA ILE A 18 56.82 45.68 10.44
C ILE A 18 55.74 44.60 10.51
N ALA A 19 54.99 44.53 11.62
CA ALA A 19 53.88 43.58 11.78
C ALA A 19 52.78 43.79 10.72
N ALA A 20 52.63 45.02 10.22
CA ALA A 20 51.75 45.37 9.11
C ALA A 20 52.38 45.14 7.72
N GLY A 21 53.55 44.50 7.64
CA GLY A 21 54.23 44.16 6.38
C GLY A 21 54.91 45.34 5.67
N SER A 22 55.13 46.46 6.35
CA SER A 22 55.73 47.67 5.78
C SER A 22 57.09 47.98 6.40
N LYS A 23 57.95 48.74 5.70
CA LYS A 23 59.24 49.20 6.25
C LYS A 23 59.05 50.45 7.12
N PRO A 24 59.54 50.47 8.38
CA PRO A 24 59.57 51.68 9.19
C PRO A 24 60.39 52.76 8.48
N THR A 25 59.76 53.88 8.18
CA THR A 25 60.45 55.06 7.66
C THR A 25 60.25 56.20 8.64
N PHE A 26 61.18 57.15 8.68
CA PHE A 26 61.07 58.34 9.52
C PHE A 26 59.68 59.01 9.39
N ARG A 27 59.14 59.12 8.17
CA ARG A 27 57.82 59.73 7.93
C ARG A 27 56.68 58.93 8.57
N LEU A 28 56.71 57.60 8.49
CA LEU A 28 55.68 56.74 9.07
C LEU A 28 55.74 56.74 10.60
N ILE A 29 56.95 56.77 11.17
CA ILE A 29 57.14 56.89 12.63
C ILE A 29 56.70 58.26 13.12
N GLN A 30 57.07 59.34 12.43
CA GLN A 30 56.69 60.71 12.77
C GLN A 30 55.16 60.91 12.75
N GLN A 31 54.45 60.27 11.81
CA GLN A 31 52.98 60.30 11.76
C GLN A 31 52.31 59.62 12.96
N ARG A 32 52.97 58.64 13.59
CA ARG A 32 52.40 57.88 14.72
C ARG A 32 52.78 58.44 16.08
N VAL A 33 54.01 58.89 16.23
CA VAL A 33 54.59 59.27 17.53
C VAL A 33 54.81 60.79 17.66
N GLY A 34 54.83 61.52 16.54
CA GLY A 34 55.21 62.93 16.51
C GLY A 34 56.73 63.13 16.69
N GLY A 35 57.19 64.38 16.68
CA GLY A 35 58.60 64.73 16.90
C GLY A 35 59.33 65.30 15.67
N SER A 36 60.52 65.86 15.91
CA SER A 36 61.37 66.41 14.86
C SER A 36 62.35 65.36 14.31
N PHE A 37 62.88 65.64 13.11
CA PHE A 37 63.87 64.79 12.44
C PHE A 37 65.11 64.52 13.27
N THR A 38 65.59 65.53 13.98
CA THR A 38 66.79 65.45 14.83
C THR A 38 66.61 64.53 16.04
N THR A 39 65.36 64.32 16.48
CA THR A 39 65.05 63.47 17.64
C THR A 39 64.74 62.03 17.23
N LEU A 40 63.93 61.82 16.20
CA LEU A 40 63.51 60.47 15.79
C LEU A 40 64.57 59.70 15.00
N LYS A 41 65.39 60.38 14.20
CA LYS A 41 66.41 59.71 13.37
C LYS A 41 67.41 58.89 14.19
N PRO A 42 68.02 59.40 15.27
CA PRO A 42 68.90 58.58 16.10
C PRO A 42 68.14 57.45 16.80
N MET A 43 66.91 57.69 17.27
CA MET A 43 66.10 56.66 17.91
C MET A 43 65.71 55.50 16.99
N LEU A 44 65.38 55.80 15.73
CA LEU A 44 65.07 54.79 14.73
C LEU A 44 66.33 54.00 14.34
N ALA A 45 67.47 54.67 14.21
CA ALA A 45 68.75 54.00 13.95
C ALA A 45 69.15 53.05 15.10
N ASP A 46 68.91 53.46 16.35
CA ASP A 46 69.16 52.60 17.52
C ASP A 46 68.23 51.38 17.55
N TRP A 47 66.97 51.50 17.11
CA TRP A 47 66.04 50.37 16.97
C TRP A 47 66.49 49.42 15.84
N GLU A 48 66.87 49.95 14.68
CA GLU A 48 67.40 49.16 13.55
C GLU A 48 68.65 48.38 14.00
N ALA A 49 69.59 49.03 14.67
CA ALA A 49 70.80 48.40 15.19
C ALA A 49 70.53 47.32 16.25
N ARG A 50 69.49 47.47 17.10
CA ARG A 50 69.07 46.44 18.06
C ARG A 50 68.42 45.24 17.37
N ARG A 51 67.64 45.47 16.31
CA ARG A 51 66.99 44.41 15.52
C ARG A 51 68.00 43.63 14.70
N GLU A 52 68.96 44.29 14.05
CA GLU A 52 70.05 43.62 13.32
C GLU A 52 70.87 42.73 14.27
N LYS A 53 71.22 43.23 15.46
CA LYS A 53 71.89 42.42 16.51
C LYS A 53 71.02 41.28 17.07
N GLY A 54 69.68 41.40 17.01
CA GLY A 54 68.75 40.38 17.48
C GLY A 54 68.39 39.32 16.43
N GLU A 55 68.40 39.67 15.14
CA GLU A 55 68.21 38.75 14.02
C GLU A 55 69.44 37.88 13.77
N GLU A 56 70.63 38.33 14.17
CA GLU A 56 71.87 37.54 14.14
C GLU A 56 71.91 36.38 15.17
N ALA A 57 70.92 36.26 16.06
CA ALA A 57 70.76 35.06 16.88
C ALA A 57 70.06 33.93 16.09
N ALA A 58 70.54 33.63 14.89
CA ALA A 58 70.28 32.33 14.27
C ALA A 58 70.97 31.29 15.13
N VAL A 59 70.19 30.62 15.99
CA VAL A 59 70.70 29.52 16.83
C VAL A 59 71.19 28.43 15.88
N GLU A 60 72.50 28.29 15.76
CA GLU A 60 73.13 27.21 15.00
C GLU A 60 72.76 25.87 15.68
N VAL A 61 71.89 25.12 15.01
CA VAL A 61 71.49 23.78 15.46
C VAL A 61 72.52 22.80 14.91
N PRO A 62 73.20 22.01 15.76
CA PRO A 62 74.18 21.03 15.29
C PRO A 62 73.56 20.01 14.32
N ASP A 63 74.29 19.66 13.25
CA ASP A 63 73.84 18.71 12.22
C ASP A 63 73.39 17.36 12.80
N ALA A 64 74.03 16.90 13.88
CA ALA A 64 73.66 15.67 14.57
C ALA A 64 72.24 15.74 15.17
N LEU A 65 71.81 16.91 15.64
CA LEU A 65 70.47 17.13 16.17
C LEU A 65 69.43 17.22 15.03
N LEU A 66 69.79 17.85 13.91
CA LEU A 66 68.97 17.88 12.69
C LEU A 66 68.73 16.46 12.15
N ALA A 67 69.78 15.65 12.06
CA ALA A 67 69.70 14.27 11.61
C ALA A 67 68.79 13.43 12.53
N ARG A 68 68.98 13.53 13.85
CA ARG A 68 68.14 12.83 14.83
C ARG A 68 66.68 13.29 14.79
N GLY A 69 66.43 14.59 14.60
CA GLY A 69 65.07 15.13 14.43
C GLY A 69 64.39 14.59 13.18
N ALA A 70 65.13 14.54 12.06
CA ALA A 70 64.62 13.98 10.81
C ALA A 70 64.31 12.48 10.92
N ASP A 71 65.14 11.71 11.63
CA ASP A 71 64.88 10.29 11.92
C ASP A 71 63.61 10.11 12.76
N LEU A 72 63.44 10.92 13.82
CA LEU A 72 62.24 10.87 14.67
C LEU A 72 60.97 11.21 13.90
N VAL A 73 61.00 12.24 13.04
CA VAL A 73 59.84 12.59 12.21
C VAL A 73 59.52 11.47 11.22
N ARG A 74 60.53 10.84 10.61
CA ARG A 74 60.32 9.69 9.73
C ARG A 74 59.72 8.50 10.48
N SER A 75 60.17 8.20 11.69
CA SER A 75 59.62 7.10 12.48
C SER A 75 58.17 7.35 12.89
N ILE A 76 57.85 8.57 13.33
CA ILE A 76 56.46 8.96 13.66
C ILE A 76 55.57 8.84 12.43
N TYR A 77 56.02 9.37 11.29
CA TYR A 77 55.24 9.29 10.05
C TYR A 77 55.05 7.85 9.58
N ALA A 78 56.08 7.00 9.68
CA ALA A 78 55.97 5.59 9.35
C ALA A 78 54.92 4.88 10.22
N GLU A 79 54.93 5.14 11.54
CA GLU A 79 53.96 4.55 12.46
C GLU A 79 52.53 5.00 12.16
N VAL A 80 52.32 6.32 11.98
CA VAL A 80 51.00 6.88 11.62
C VAL A 80 50.52 6.33 10.27
N ALA A 81 51.40 6.21 9.28
CA ALA A 81 51.06 5.65 7.97
C ALA A 81 50.69 4.16 8.06
N GLN A 82 51.35 3.38 8.91
CA GLN A 82 50.98 1.98 9.16
C GLN A 82 49.63 1.89 9.86
N GLN A 83 49.41 2.69 10.91
CA GLN A 83 48.13 2.71 11.61
C GLN A 83 46.97 3.11 10.68
N ALA A 84 47.14 4.15 9.87
CA ALA A 84 46.14 4.58 8.89
C ALA A 84 45.84 3.48 7.84
N ARG A 85 46.84 2.71 7.42
CA ARG A 85 46.63 1.56 6.52
C ARG A 85 45.82 0.47 7.19
N VAL A 86 46.15 0.10 8.42
CA VAL A 86 45.43 -0.92 9.19
C VAL A 86 43.97 -0.51 9.41
N GLU A 87 43.73 0.73 9.82
CA GLU A 87 42.38 1.26 10.02
C GLU A 87 41.59 1.31 8.69
N SER A 88 42.21 1.78 7.61
CA SER A 88 41.56 1.80 6.29
C SER A 88 41.22 0.40 5.78
N GLU A 89 42.09 -0.59 5.99
CA GLU A 89 41.83 -1.97 5.62
C GLU A 89 40.73 -2.59 6.48
N ALA A 90 40.69 -2.28 7.77
CA ALA A 90 39.64 -2.72 8.67
C ALA A 90 38.27 -2.16 8.27
N VAL A 91 38.20 -0.85 7.99
CA VAL A 91 36.96 -0.21 7.50
C VAL A 91 36.51 -0.81 6.17
N ARG A 92 37.44 -1.03 5.23
CA ARG A 92 37.11 -1.66 3.94
C ARG A 92 36.54 -3.07 4.15
N LYS A 93 37.19 -3.91 4.96
CA LYS A 93 36.73 -5.28 5.24
C LYS A 93 35.36 -5.30 5.91
N ASP A 94 35.12 -4.42 6.88
CA ASP A 94 33.82 -4.31 7.55
C ASP A 94 32.73 -3.86 6.57
N ALA A 95 33.02 -2.87 5.72
CA ALA A 95 32.09 -2.43 4.69
C ALA A 95 31.77 -3.55 3.68
N GLU A 96 32.77 -4.29 3.21
CA GLU A 96 32.59 -5.44 2.33
C GLU A 96 31.75 -6.54 2.98
N ALA A 97 32.00 -6.84 4.26
CA ALA A 97 31.22 -7.81 5.02
C ALA A 97 29.75 -7.38 5.16
N ARG A 98 29.49 -6.11 5.49
CA ARG A 98 28.13 -5.56 5.57
C ARG A 98 27.42 -5.60 4.23
N VAL A 99 28.09 -5.19 3.14
CA VAL A 99 27.51 -5.26 1.80
C VAL A 99 27.19 -6.70 1.40
N SER A 100 28.06 -7.65 1.74
CA SER A 100 27.79 -9.07 1.49
C SER A 100 26.57 -9.56 2.27
N ALA A 101 26.47 -9.22 3.56
CA ALA A 101 25.33 -9.61 4.39
C ALA A 101 24.01 -9.02 3.84
N MET A 102 23.99 -7.72 3.53
CA MET A 102 22.81 -7.06 2.96
C MET A 102 22.40 -7.66 1.61
N LYS A 103 23.34 -8.10 0.78
CA LYS A 103 23.04 -8.77 -0.48
C LYS A 103 22.38 -10.13 -0.26
N THR A 104 22.85 -10.89 0.72
CA THR A 104 22.23 -12.17 1.10
C THR A 104 20.82 -11.95 1.62
N GLU A 105 20.63 -11.01 2.56
CA GLU A 105 19.30 -10.66 3.09
C GLU A 105 18.34 -10.18 1.99
N LEU A 106 18.84 -9.37 1.04
CA LEU A 106 18.04 -8.92 -0.10
C LEU A 106 17.64 -10.08 -1.02
N ALA A 107 18.54 -11.03 -1.27
CA ALA A 107 18.24 -12.22 -2.07
C ALA A 107 17.16 -13.07 -1.39
N GLU A 108 17.32 -13.37 -0.10
CA GLU A 108 16.34 -14.12 0.70
C GLU A 108 14.97 -13.43 0.72
N ALA A 109 14.95 -12.10 0.95
CA ALA A 109 13.71 -11.33 0.93
C ALA A 109 13.03 -11.35 -0.46
N THR A 110 13.82 -11.28 -1.54
CA THR A 110 13.29 -11.32 -2.91
C THR A 110 12.71 -12.70 -3.24
N GLU A 111 13.38 -13.78 -2.82
CA GLU A 111 12.88 -15.15 -2.98
C GLU A 111 11.57 -15.36 -2.20
N GLU A 112 11.50 -14.84 -0.97
CA GLU A 112 10.29 -14.93 -0.15
C GLU A 112 9.12 -14.14 -0.76
N ILE A 113 9.38 -12.93 -1.28
CA ILE A 113 8.37 -12.16 -2.02
C ILE A 113 7.84 -12.96 -3.21
N ALA A 114 8.73 -13.51 -4.04
CA ALA A 114 8.32 -14.31 -5.20
C ALA A 114 7.48 -15.54 -4.78
N ARG A 115 7.84 -16.19 -3.68
CA ARG A 115 7.09 -17.32 -3.11
C ARG A 115 5.68 -16.90 -2.65
N LEU A 116 5.55 -15.75 -2.00
CA LEU A 116 4.27 -15.21 -1.54
C LEU A 116 3.38 -14.78 -2.70
N GLU A 117 3.95 -14.09 -3.71
CA GLU A 117 3.23 -13.70 -4.92
C GLU A 117 2.68 -14.92 -5.67
N ALA A 118 3.45 -16.00 -5.78
CA ALA A 118 2.98 -17.25 -6.38
C ALA A 118 1.83 -17.89 -5.59
N GLN A 119 1.87 -17.84 -4.26
CA GLN A 119 0.77 -18.32 -3.43
C GLN A 119 -0.49 -17.48 -3.57
N ASP A 120 -0.35 -16.16 -3.63
CA ASP A 120 -1.49 -15.26 -3.78
C ASP A 120 -2.13 -15.39 -5.16
N ALA A 121 -1.35 -15.62 -6.22
CA ALA A 121 -1.86 -15.98 -7.53
C ALA A 121 -2.66 -17.29 -7.50
N ALA A 122 -2.11 -18.35 -6.89
CA ALA A 122 -2.80 -19.63 -6.76
C ALA A 122 -4.11 -19.52 -5.95
N ARG A 123 -4.09 -18.77 -4.84
CA ARG A 123 -5.30 -18.50 -4.04
C ARG A 123 -6.34 -17.69 -4.81
N ALA A 124 -5.92 -16.73 -5.62
CA ALA A 124 -6.83 -15.94 -6.44
C ALA A 124 -7.54 -16.82 -7.49
N GLU A 125 -6.82 -17.74 -8.12
CA GLU A 125 -7.38 -18.74 -9.04
C GLU A 125 -8.37 -19.67 -8.34
N GLU A 126 -7.99 -20.20 -7.16
CA GLU A 126 -8.87 -21.03 -6.34
C GLU A 126 -10.16 -20.28 -5.98
N LEU A 127 -10.06 -19.03 -5.49
CA LEU A 127 -11.22 -18.20 -5.18
C LEU A 127 -12.11 -17.94 -6.40
N ALA A 128 -11.53 -17.75 -7.59
CA ALA A 128 -12.29 -17.60 -8.82
C ALA A 128 -13.06 -18.89 -9.17
N ALA A 129 -12.41 -20.04 -9.04
CA ALA A 129 -13.02 -21.35 -9.29
C ALA A 129 -14.15 -21.67 -8.29
N LEU A 130 -13.94 -21.37 -7.00
CA LEU A 130 -14.98 -21.53 -5.98
C LEU A 130 -16.18 -20.61 -6.25
N ARG A 131 -15.96 -19.35 -6.64
CA ARG A 131 -17.05 -18.42 -6.98
C ARG A 131 -17.87 -18.92 -8.16
N GLU A 132 -17.21 -19.44 -9.20
CA GLU A 132 -17.92 -19.98 -10.35
C GLU A 132 -18.72 -21.25 -10.00
N THR A 133 -18.13 -22.13 -9.20
CA THR A 133 -18.82 -23.32 -8.67
C THR A 133 -20.04 -22.93 -7.84
N ASN A 134 -19.90 -21.91 -6.98
CA ASN A 134 -20.98 -21.43 -6.13
C ASN A 134 -22.14 -20.85 -6.96
N ARG A 135 -21.85 -20.02 -7.96
CA ARG A 135 -22.85 -19.52 -8.92
C ARG A 135 -23.57 -20.66 -9.65
N ALA A 136 -22.83 -21.67 -10.09
CA ALA A 136 -23.41 -22.83 -10.76
C ALA A 136 -24.34 -23.63 -9.83
N LEU A 137 -24.01 -23.72 -8.53
CA LEU A 137 -24.85 -24.35 -7.52
C LEU A 137 -26.10 -23.53 -7.22
N GLU A 138 -25.99 -22.20 -7.10
CA GLU A 138 -27.14 -21.30 -6.92
C GLU A 138 -28.14 -21.43 -8.06
N LEU A 139 -27.66 -21.46 -9.32
CA LEU A 139 -28.51 -21.68 -10.49
C LEU A 139 -29.21 -23.05 -10.47
N LYS A 140 -28.51 -24.09 -10.01
CA LYS A 140 -29.10 -25.42 -9.86
C LYS A 140 -30.15 -25.45 -8.75
N ALA A 141 -29.89 -24.78 -7.63
CA ALA A 141 -30.83 -24.65 -6.52
C ALA A 141 -32.13 -23.96 -6.98
N GLY A 142 -32.02 -22.82 -7.66
CA GLY A 142 -33.19 -22.11 -8.20
C GLY A 142 -34.03 -22.96 -9.18
N ARG A 143 -33.38 -23.76 -10.04
CA ARG A 143 -34.11 -24.70 -10.93
C ARG A 143 -34.82 -25.81 -10.17
N LEU A 144 -34.25 -26.28 -9.05
CA LEU A 144 -34.89 -27.29 -8.21
C LEU A 144 -36.08 -26.71 -7.45
N GLU A 145 -35.96 -25.47 -6.97
CA GLU A 145 -37.06 -24.73 -6.35
C GLU A 145 -38.22 -24.53 -7.33
N GLU A 146 -37.97 -24.05 -8.55
CA GLU A 146 -38.99 -23.89 -9.59
C GLU A 146 -39.70 -25.21 -9.92
N ARG A 147 -38.94 -26.32 -10.01
CA ARG A 147 -39.51 -27.65 -10.24
C ARG A 147 -40.36 -28.13 -9.06
N ALA A 148 -39.95 -27.85 -7.83
CA ALA A 148 -40.71 -28.20 -6.64
C ALA A 148 -42.03 -27.41 -6.57
N GLU A 149 -42.00 -26.11 -6.89
CA GLU A 149 -43.22 -25.31 -7.01
C GLU A 149 -44.15 -25.83 -8.09
N HIS A 150 -43.62 -26.16 -9.28
CA HIS A 150 -44.41 -26.71 -10.37
C HIS A 150 -45.04 -28.05 -10.00
N ALA A 151 -44.28 -28.96 -9.38
CA ALA A 151 -44.80 -30.23 -8.88
C ALA A 151 -45.92 -30.02 -7.85
N THR A 152 -45.76 -29.07 -6.93
CA THR A 152 -46.80 -28.71 -5.95
C THR A 152 -48.07 -28.22 -6.64
N ARG A 153 -47.96 -27.37 -7.68
CA ARG A 153 -49.12 -26.91 -8.46
C ARG A 153 -49.82 -28.07 -9.18
N MET A 154 -49.06 -28.94 -9.84
CA MET A 154 -49.61 -30.13 -10.51
C MET A 154 -50.32 -31.07 -9.53
N GLU A 155 -49.80 -31.22 -8.30
CA GLU A 155 -50.48 -32.02 -7.28
C GLU A 155 -51.83 -31.42 -6.87
N VAL A 156 -51.93 -30.10 -6.77
CA VAL A 156 -53.20 -29.41 -6.47
C VAL A 156 -54.18 -29.60 -7.63
N GLU A 157 -53.76 -29.34 -8.88
CA GLU A 157 -54.58 -29.54 -10.07
C GLU A 157 -55.08 -30.99 -10.19
N LEU A 158 -54.22 -31.97 -9.89
CA LEU A 158 -54.59 -33.39 -9.89
C LEU A 158 -55.63 -33.72 -8.82
N ARG A 159 -55.51 -33.13 -7.61
CA ARG A 159 -56.52 -33.29 -6.54
C ARG A 159 -57.86 -32.69 -6.97
N GLU A 160 -57.86 -31.51 -7.58
CA GLU A 160 -59.07 -30.85 -8.08
C GLU A 160 -59.72 -31.64 -9.22
N ALA A 161 -58.94 -32.10 -10.20
CA ALA A 161 -59.43 -32.93 -11.31
C ALA A 161 -60.06 -34.24 -10.81
N ARG A 162 -59.44 -34.89 -9.81
CA ARG A 162 -60.00 -36.08 -9.17
C ARG A 162 -61.33 -35.79 -8.46
N ALA A 163 -61.44 -34.67 -7.75
CA ALA A 163 -62.68 -34.27 -7.10
C ALA A 163 -63.79 -33.94 -8.12
N ALA A 164 -63.46 -33.28 -9.23
CA ALA A 164 -64.39 -33.00 -10.32
C ALA A 164 -64.87 -34.28 -11.01
N LEU A 165 -63.97 -35.25 -11.25
CA LEU A 165 -64.31 -36.55 -11.79
C LEU A 165 -65.28 -37.31 -10.88
N ALA A 166 -64.98 -37.38 -9.58
CA ALA A 166 -65.88 -38.04 -8.61
C ALA A 166 -67.28 -37.41 -8.59
N LYS A 167 -67.37 -36.07 -8.73
CA LYS A 167 -68.65 -35.37 -8.84
C LYS A 167 -69.39 -35.72 -10.14
N ALA A 168 -68.69 -35.78 -11.27
CA ALA A 168 -69.28 -36.14 -12.55
C ALA A 168 -69.78 -37.60 -12.54
N GLU A 169 -69.02 -38.52 -11.94
CA GLU A 169 -69.42 -39.91 -11.75
C GLU A 169 -70.69 -40.01 -10.89
N GLN A 170 -70.79 -39.25 -9.79
CA GLN A 170 -72.00 -39.19 -8.98
C GLN A 170 -73.21 -38.66 -9.78
N GLN A 171 -73.01 -37.62 -10.58
CA GLN A 171 -74.08 -37.08 -11.44
C GLN A 171 -74.57 -38.11 -12.47
N VAL A 172 -73.67 -38.91 -13.04
CA VAL A 172 -74.05 -40.01 -13.95
C VAL A 172 -74.89 -41.05 -13.21
N ILE A 173 -74.50 -41.45 -12.00
CA ILE A 173 -75.28 -42.38 -11.17
C ILE A 173 -76.67 -41.81 -10.86
N ASP A 174 -76.75 -40.55 -10.45
CA ASP A 174 -78.01 -39.88 -10.13
C ASP A 174 -78.94 -39.80 -11.34
N LEU A 175 -78.41 -39.42 -12.51
CA LEU A 175 -79.16 -39.37 -13.77
C LEU A 175 -79.64 -40.76 -14.22
N GLN A 176 -78.83 -41.80 -14.05
CA GLN A 176 -79.24 -43.18 -14.31
C GLN A 176 -80.39 -43.60 -13.39
N GLY A 177 -80.34 -43.25 -12.11
CA GLY A 177 -81.44 -43.48 -11.15
C GLY A 177 -82.72 -42.73 -11.53
N GLN A 178 -82.60 -41.48 -11.98
CA GLN A 178 -83.73 -40.70 -12.50
C GLN A 178 -84.34 -41.32 -13.76
N LEU A 179 -83.51 -41.80 -14.70
CA LEU A 179 -83.96 -42.44 -15.92
C LEU A 179 -84.70 -43.76 -15.64
N ALA A 180 -84.18 -44.56 -14.71
CA ALA A 180 -84.86 -45.79 -14.26
C ALA A 180 -86.25 -45.47 -13.66
N THR A 181 -86.31 -44.46 -12.79
CA THR A 181 -87.57 -43.98 -12.18
C THR A 181 -88.56 -43.50 -13.24
N ALA A 182 -88.11 -42.71 -14.22
CA ALA A 182 -88.94 -42.25 -15.32
C ALA A 182 -89.49 -43.42 -16.15
N GLY A 183 -88.67 -44.43 -16.40
CA GLY A 183 -89.08 -45.67 -17.05
C GLY A 183 -90.12 -46.47 -16.26
N ASP A 184 -90.01 -46.52 -14.92
CA ASP A 184 -91.03 -47.12 -14.05
C ASP A 184 -92.37 -46.36 -14.12
N VAL A 185 -92.33 -45.03 -14.05
CA VAL A 185 -93.52 -44.17 -14.18
C VAL A 185 -94.20 -44.37 -15.53
N GLN A 186 -93.41 -44.44 -16.62
CA GLN A 186 -93.94 -44.68 -17.95
C GLN A 186 -94.62 -46.06 -18.07
N ARG A 187 -94.05 -47.10 -17.44
CA ARG A 187 -94.70 -48.43 -17.34
C ARG A 187 -96.01 -48.37 -16.55
N GLN A 188 -96.03 -47.63 -15.45
CA GLN A 188 -97.26 -47.43 -14.65
C GLN A 188 -98.34 -46.72 -15.46
N LEU A 189 -98.00 -45.65 -16.18
CA LEU A 189 -98.93 -44.95 -17.07
C LEU A 189 -99.51 -45.87 -18.15
N ALA A 190 -98.65 -46.64 -18.85
CA ALA A 190 -99.10 -47.61 -19.85
C ALA A 190 -100.07 -48.65 -19.26
N SER A 191 -99.78 -49.15 -18.05
CA SER A 191 -100.66 -50.09 -17.35
C SER A 191 -102.00 -49.47 -16.93
N LEU A 192 -102.02 -48.18 -16.59
CA LEU A 192 -103.25 -47.45 -16.24
C LEU A 192 -104.09 -47.19 -17.50
N GLU A 193 -103.46 -46.82 -18.61
CA GLU A 193 -104.11 -46.66 -19.91
C GLU A 193 -104.78 -47.98 -20.34
N GLU A 194 -104.08 -49.11 -20.21
CA GLU A 194 -104.61 -50.44 -20.50
C GLU A 194 -105.80 -50.79 -19.59
N ARG A 195 -105.71 -50.49 -18.28
CA ARG A 195 -106.81 -50.71 -17.32
C ARG A 195 -108.01 -49.81 -17.58
N LEU A 196 -107.81 -48.55 -17.98
CA LEU A 196 -108.87 -47.62 -18.36
C LEU A 196 -109.57 -48.06 -19.65
N ALA A 197 -108.80 -48.57 -20.62
CA ALA A 197 -109.34 -49.18 -21.83
C ALA A 197 -110.17 -50.44 -21.51
N ALA A 198 -109.71 -51.29 -20.59
CA ALA A 198 -110.44 -52.48 -20.14
C ALA A 198 -111.69 -52.16 -19.29
N ALA A 199 -111.68 -51.06 -18.53
CA ALA A 199 -112.80 -50.63 -17.69
C ALA A 199 -113.90 -49.85 -18.45
N GLY A 200 -113.76 -49.64 -19.76
CA GLY A 200 -114.80 -49.04 -20.61
C GLY A 200 -115.03 -47.53 -20.40
N VAL A 201 -114.07 -46.80 -19.80
CA VAL A 201 -114.15 -45.33 -19.69
C VAL A 201 -113.53 -44.71 -20.93
N ALA A 202 -114.36 -44.41 -21.94
CA ALA A 202 -113.92 -43.67 -23.11
C ALA A 202 -113.47 -42.25 -22.75
N PRO A 203 -112.37 -41.72 -23.31
CA PRO A 203 -112.09 -40.29 -23.23
C PRO A 203 -113.17 -39.52 -24.01
N LYS A 204 -113.88 -38.61 -23.34
CA LYS A 204 -114.67 -37.58 -24.04
C LYS A 204 -113.71 -36.79 -24.93
N GLY A 205 -113.86 -36.98 -26.24
CA GLY A 205 -112.94 -36.46 -27.23
C GLY A 205 -112.80 -34.94 -27.21
N VAL A 206 -111.59 -34.50 -27.58
CA VAL A 206 -111.41 -33.21 -28.26
C VAL A 206 -111.08 -33.52 -29.72
N LYS A 207 -111.92 -32.99 -30.60
CA LYS A 207 -111.91 -33.13 -32.06
C LYS A 207 -110.53 -32.91 -32.67
N LYS A 208 -110.17 -33.83 -33.56
CA LYS A 208 -109.26 -33.60 -34.70
C LYS A 208 -110.03 -32.85 -35.79
N GLY A 209 -109.52 -31.70 -36.25
CA GLY A 209 -109.72 -31.19 -37.62
C GLY A 209 -108.34 -31.20 -38.27
N ARG A 210 -107.99 -32.11 -39.18
CA ARG A 210 -108.45 -32.39 -40.56
C ARG A 210 -107.79 -31.46 -41.60
N GLY A 211 -107.14 -32.09 -42.57
CA GLY A 211 -106.64 -31.54 -43.83
C GLY A 211 -105.12 -31.65 -43.91
N ASP A 212 -104.49 -32.26 -44.91
CA ASP A 212 -104.90 -33.08 -46.06
C ASP A 212 -103.63 -33.86 -46.49
#